data_AF-A0A662W419-F1
#
_entry.id   AF-A0A662W419-F1
#
_cell.length_a   1.000
_cell.length_b   1.000
_cell.length_c   1.000
_cell.angle_alpha   90.00
_cell.angle_beta   90.00
_cell.angle_gamma   90.00
#
_symmetry.space_group_name_H-M   'P 1'
#
loop_
_entity.id
_entity.type
_entity.pdbx_description
1 polymer ?
#
loop_
_entity_poly.entity_id
_entity_poly.type
_entity_poly.pdbx_seq_one_letter_code
_entity_poly.pdbx_strand_id
1 'polypeptide(L)'
;IFGEGKSFFGTINYQDAGTTLLIPPLLDRFDIAVETTMLHPVRKRLVRRGVDDSILRDSKLAKEMIEYIMEMNISEKSDEVVRYVAEISASFREVIEERARKNGFRLALPEKKEIRKINEEIESFPVSFDLELLMDYLGQEVYCHLGMHKDFSKCSGCHYANYICSDLYSISNRAERSILLYSKALAWWNGDEEADVLHLISVLPFALWHRTEISDRKRSEVRDIEKDVSDEFFAVQDSIRKVKKRWEEHRSLQIEAYNLLKKGEEKEVENIASLTGHPFFKSLLRG
;
A
#
# COMPACT_ATOMS: atom_id res chain seq x y z
N ILE A 1 24.35 2.61 -9.41
CA ILE A 1 23.83 3.20 -8.15
C ILE A 1 22.34 2.90 -7.89
N PHE A 2 21.49 2.62 -8.90
CA PHE A 2 20.04 2.39 -8.71
C PHE A 2 19.57 0.93 -8.95
N GLY A 3 20.35 -0.07 -8.53
CA GLY A 3 20.05 -1.49 -8.80
C GLY A 3 19.15 -2.19 -7.77
N GLU A 4 19.22 -1.78 -6.50
CA GLU A 4 18.35 -2.28 -5.43
C GLU A 4 17.29 -1.21 -5.11
N GLY A 5 16.00 -1.60 -5.07
CA GLY A 5 14.91 -0.68 -4.74
C GLY A 5 15.15 -0.03 -3.38
N LYS A 6 15.36 1.29 -3.37
CA LYS A 6 15.55 2.04 -2.13
C LYS A 6 14.18 2.29 -1.49
N SER A 7 14.02 1.90 -0.24
CA SER A 7 12.83 2.24 0.55
C SER A 7 12.81 3.75 0.81
N PHE A 8 11.77 4.42 0.32
CA PHE A 8 11.55 5.83 0.58
C PHE A 8 10.67 5.98 1.82
N PHE A 9 11.19 6.67 2.82
CA PHE A 9 10.43 7.09 3.98
C PHE A 9 10.24 8.60 3.91
N GLY A 10 9.00 9.04 4.07
CA GLY A 10 8.64 10.44 4.06
C GLY A 10 7.57 10.69 5.12
N THR A 11 7.67 11.81 5.80
CA THR A 11 6.61 12.30 6.68
C THR A 11 5.75 13.27 5.89
N ILE A 12 4.47 12.97 5.74
CA ILE A 12 3.49 13.91 5.17
C ILE A 12 2.94 14.72 6.35
N ASN A 13 3.33 15.99 6.45
CA ASN A 13 2.73 16.91 7.40
C ASN A 13 1.43 17.47 6.81
N TYR A 14 0.44 17.74 7.67
CA TYR A 14 -0.75 18.50 7.28
C TYR A 14 -0.36 19.87 6.73
N GLN A 15 -1.17 20.41 5.82
CA GLN A 15 -0.86 21.66 5.11
C GLN A 15 -0.54 22.80 6.08
N ASP A 16 0.67 23.35 5.97
CA ASP A 16 1.10 24.62 6.54
C ASP A 16 1.55 25.56 5.39
N ALA A 17 1.64 26.86 5.64
CA ALA A 17 1.95 27.88 4.62
C ALA A 17 3.28 27.65 3.87
N GLY A 18 4.15 26.77 4.37
CA GLY A 18 5.41 26.36 3.76
C GLY A 18 5.45 24.93 3.19
N THR A 19 4.35 24.16 3.21
CA THR A 19 4.34 22.78 2.73
C THR A 19 3.82 22.68 1.30
N THR A 20 4.56 21.98 0.44
CA THR A 20 4.14 21.66 -0.94
C THR A 20 3.44 20.30 -0.95
N LEU A 21 2.26 20.23 -1.57
CA LEU A 21 1.60 18.95 -1.86
C LEU A 21 2.49 18.09 -2.76
N LEU A 22 2.73 16.85 -2.37
CA LEU A 22 3.41 15.89 -3.23
C LEU A 22 2.49 15.59 -4.43
N ILE A 23 3.08 15.61 -5.63
CA ILE A 23 2.33 15.30 -6.85
C ILE A 23 1.98 13.80 -6.90
N PRO A 24 0.85 13.40 -7.52
CA PRO A 24 0.41 12.00 -7.55
C PRO A 24 1.48 10.98 -8.02
N PRO A 25 2.29 11.26 -9.06
CA PRO A 25 3.35 10.33 -9.47
C PRO A 25 4.43 10.06 -8.40
N LEU A 26 4.61 10.99 -7.47
CA LEU A 26 5.53 10.84 -6.34
C LEU A 26 4.87 10.09 -5.19
N LEU A 27 3.60 10.36 -4.91
CA LEU A 27 2.81 9.61 -3.91
C LEU A 27 2.71 8.13 -4.24
N ASP A 28 2.59 7.80 -5.53
CA ASP A 28 2.60 6.41 -6.02
C ASP A 28 3.92 5.68 -5.71
N ARG A 29 5.02 6.37 -5.36
CA ARG A 29 6.29 5.73 -4.96
C ARG A 29 6.33 5.27 -3.50
N PHE A 30 5.37 5.66 -2.67
CA PHE A 30 5.27 5.18 -1.29
C PHE A 30 4.33 4.00 -1.21
N ASP A 31 4.82 2.81 -0.88
CA ASP A 31 4.03 1.56 -0.87
C ASP A 31 2.82 1.60 0.05
N ILE A 32 3.04 2.15 1.24
CA ILE A 32 2.02 2.34 2.25
C ILE A 32 2.19 3.73 2.87
N ALA A 33 1.09 4.32 3.32
CA ALA A 33 1.09 5.53 4.12
C ALA A 33 0.22 5.31 5.36
N VAL A 34 0.75 5.69 6.52
CA VAL A 34 0.07 5.57 7.81
C VAL A 34 -0.13 6.96 8.37
N GLU A 35 -1.36 7.24 8.79
CA GLU A 35 -1.70 8.51 9.41
C GLU A 35 -1.44 8.49 10.91
N THR A 36 -1.00 9.64 11.44
CA THR A 36 -1.03 9.86 12.88
C THR A 36 -2.44 10.26 13.27
N THR A 37 -3.20 9.29 13.80
CA THR A 37 -4.58 9.50 14.25
C THR A 37 -4.66 10.37 15.50
N MET A 38 -5.87 10.64 15.98
CA MET A 38 -6.07 11.43 17.19
C MET A 38 -5.39 10.79 18.41
N LEU A 39 -4.23 11.32 18.78
CA LEU A 39 -3.49 10.85 19.95
C LEU A 39 -4.22 11.19 21.26
N HIS A 40 -4.37 10.18 22.11
CA HIS A 40 -4.87 10.34 23.48
C HIS A 40 -4.10 11.47 24.22
N PRO A 41 -4.78 12.34 25.00
CA PRO A 41 -4.14 13.50 25.63
C PRO A 41 -2.88 13.16 26.47
N VAL A 42 -2.86 11.99 27.13
CA VAL A 42 -1.69 11.52 27.89
C VAL A 42 -0.51 11.19 26.96
N ARG A 43 -0.75 10.53 25.81
CA ARG A 43 0.30 10.24 24.82
C ARG A 43 0.83 11.52 24.17
N LYS A 44 -0.05 12.52 23.94
CA LYS A 44 0.39 13.86 23.49
C LYS A 44 1.37 14.52 24.46
N ARG A 45 1.28 14.25 25.78
CA ARG A 45 2.28 14.78 26.74
C ARG A 45 3.66 14.20 26.49
N LEU A 46 3.77 12.92 26.12
CA LEU A 46 5.05 12.29 25.77
C LEU A 46 5.64 12.94 24.53
N VAL A 47 4.84 13.10 23.47
CA VAL A 47 5.29 13.78 22.24
C VAL A 47 5.75 15.22 22.52
N ARG A 48 4.99 16.00 23.30
CA ARG A 48 5.35 17.38 23.66
C ARG A 48 6.61 17.49 24.51
N ARG A 49 6.89 16.49 25.34
CA ARG A 49 8.12 16.43 26.15
C ARG A 49 9.35 16.03 25.32
N GLY A 50 9.15 15.62 24.08
CA GLY A 50 10.15 14.94 23.28
C GLY A 50 10.18 13.46 23.65
N VAL A 51 10.30 12.62 22.63
CA VAL A 51 10.69 11.23 22.82
C VAL A 51 12.21 11.22 22.83
N ASP A 52 12.81 10.68 23.89
CA ASP A 52 14.25 10.43 23.91
C ASP A 52 14.57 9.30 22.93
N ASP A 53 15.03 9.66 21.75
CA ASP A 53 15.44 8.75 20.69
C ASP A 53 16.97 8.59 20.62
N SER A 54 17.70 9.01 21.66
CA SER A 54 19.16 8.86 21.75
C SER A 54 19.60 7.40 21.62
N ILE A 55 18.73 6.45 22.01
CA ILE A 55 18.96 5.02 21.83
C ILE A 55 19.12 4.63 20.34
N LEU A 56 18.46 5.34 19.43
CA LEU A 56 18.47 5.08 17.98
C LEU A 56 19.52 5.91 17.22
N ARG A 57 20.27 6.79 17.90
CA ARG A 57 21.17 7.75 17.26
C ARG A 57 22.61 7.58 17.70
N ASP A 58 23.54 7.58 16.76
CA ASP A 58 24.97 7.72 17.05
C ASP A 58 25.58 8.83 16.21
N SER A 59 25.85 9.98 16.85
CA SER A 59 26.33 11.18 16.15
C SER A 59 27.75 11.00 15.58
N LYS A 60 28.56 10.14 16.20
CA LYS A 60 29.93 9.88 15.74
C LYS A 60 29.89 9.08 14.45
N LEU A 61 29.22 7.92 14.47
CA LEU A 61 29.08 7.08 13.29
C LEU A 61 28.31 7.80 12.16
N ALA A 62 27.30 8.60 12.49
CA ALA A 62 26.58 9.38 11.49
C ALA A 62 27.48 10.41 10.80
N LYS A 63 28.31 11.12 11.58
CA LYS A 63 29.23 12.12 11.04
C LYS A 63 30.32 11.47 10.18
N GLU A 64 30.93 10.38 10.67
CA GLU A 64 31.93 9.60 9.91
C GLU A 64 31.36 9.13 8.56
N MET A 65 30.12 8.62 8.55
CA MET A 65 29.43 8.23 7.32
C MET A 65 29.27 9.40 6.34
N ILE A 66 28.80 10.56 6.83
CA ILE A 66 28.54 11.74 5.99
C ILE A 66 29.84 12.28 5.41
N GLU A 67 30.89 12.43 6.23
CA GLU A 67 32.20 12.92 5.81
C GLU A 67 32.79 12.02 4.72
N TYR A 68 32.74 10.70 4.90
CA TYR A 68 33.22 9.75 3.90
C TYR A 68 32.43 9.84 2.58
N ILE A 69 31.10 9.92 2.63
CA ILE A 69 30.27 10.06 1.42
C ILE A 69 30.61 11.35 0.68
N MET A 70 30.81 12.46 1.40
CA MET A 70 31.15 13.75 0.80
C MET A 70 32.54 13.74 0.15
N GLU A 71 33.52 13.09 0.77
CA GLU A 71 34.88 12.97 0.24
C GLU A 71 34.96 12.06 -1.00
N MET A 72 34.11 11.04 -1.07
CA MET A 72 34.11 10.04 -2.15
C MET A 72 33.06 10.30 -3.23
N ASN A 73 32.57 11.54 -3.36
CA ASN A 73 31.45 11.92 -4.23
C ASN A 73 31.75 11.92 -5.75
N ILE A 74 32.70 11.08 -6.20
CA ILE A 74 33.07 10.86 -7.60
C ILE A 74 32.47 9.51 -8.04
N SER A 75 31.77 9.50 -9.18
CA SER A 75 30.99 8.34 -9.67
C SER A 75 31.79 7.04 -9.80
N GLU A 76 33.10 7.12 -10.03
CA GLU A 76 34.00 5.97 -10.22
C GLU A 76 34.27 5.19 -8.93
N LYS A 77 33.98 5.76 -7.74
CA LYS A 77 34.18 5.11 -6.43
C LYS A 77 32.89 4.61 -5.79
N SER A 78 31.81 4.51 -6.56
CA SER A 78 30.49 4.22 -6.00
C SER A 78 30.42 2.88 -5.24
N ASP A 79 31.15 1.86 -5.70
CA ASP A 79 31.20 0.56 -5.01
C ASP A 79 31.94 0.63 -3.66
N GLU A 80 32.99 1.46 -3.56
CA GLU A 80 33.70 1.69 -2.29
C GLU A 80 32.80 2.40 -1.27
N VAL A 81 32.04 3.40 -1.72
CA VAL A 81 31.04 4.09 -0.88
C VAL A 81 29.98 3.12 -0.39
N VAL A 82 29.47 2.24 -1.26
CA VAL A 82 28.48 1.24 -0.87
C VAL A 82 29.04 0.26 0.17
N ARG A 83 30.29 -0.21 0.01
CA ARG A 83 30.92 -1.08 1.02
C ARG A 83 31.06 -0.36 2.36
N TYR A 84 31.56 0.87 2.36
CA TYR A 84 31.75 1.63 3.60
C TYR A 84 30.42 1.92 4.32
N VAL A 85 29.37 2.27 3.58
CA VAL A 85 28.03 2.44 4.17
C VAL A 85 27.54 1.14 4.81
N ALA A 86 27.81 -0.02 4.21
CA ALA A 86 27.47 -1.31 4.78
C ALA A 86 28.26 -1.61 6.07
N GLU A 87 29.56 -1.31 6.09
CA GLU A 87 30.42 -1.45 7.27
C GLU A 87 29.93 -0.57 8.44
N ILE A 88 29.70 0.72 8.18
CA ILE A 88 29.19 1.65 9.19
C ILE A 88 27.78 1.25 9.66
N SER A 89 26.92 0.76 8.77
CA SER A 89 25.60 0.25 9.15
C SER A 89 25.68 -0.94 10.11
N ALA A 90 26.66 -1.83 9.92
CA ALA A 90 26.90 -2.94 10.84
C ALA A 90 27.37 -2.44 12.22
N SER A 91 28.27 -1.45 12.26
CA SER A 91 28.67 -0.81 13.53
C SER A 91 27.50 -0.10 14.23
N PHE A 92 26.63 0.57 13.47
CA PHE A 92 25.40 1.18 14.00
C PHE A 92 24.50 0.14 14.67
N ARG A 93 24.31 -1.02 14.02
CA ARG A 93 23.53 -2.12 14.56
C ARG A 93 24.07 -2.59 15.91
N GLU A 94 25.36 -2.89 16.00
CA GLU A 94 25.98 -3.35 17.26
C GLU A 94 25.78 -2.35 18.39
N VAL A 95 25.95 -1.05 18.11
CA VAL A 95 25.73 0.02 19.08
C VAL A 95 24.28 0.08 19.54
N ILE A 96 23.31 -0.02 18.62
CA ILE A 96 21.87 0.06 18.95
C ILE A 96 21.44 -1.18 19.74
N GLU A 97 21.86 -2.38 19.35
CA GLU A 97 21.53 -3.63 20.05
C GLU A 97 22.13 -3.64 21.47
N GLU A 98 23.37 -3.18 21.63
CA GLU A 98 24.02 -3.09 22.94
C GLU A 98 23.33 -2.07 23.85
N ARG A 99 22.92 -0.91 23.31
CA ARG A 99 22.15 0.08 24.07
C ARG A 99 20.77 -0.46 24.46
N ALA A 100 20.08 -1.13 23.55
CA ALA A 100 18.81 -1.79 23.82
C ALA A 100 18.96 -2.79 24.98
N ARG A 101 19.99 -3.64 24.92
CA ARG A 101 20.31 -4.63 25.96
C ARG A 101 20.57 -3.98 27.32
N LYS A 102 21.35 -2.90 27.38
CA LYS A 102 21.60 -2.14 28.61
C LYS A 102 20.33 -1.51 29.21
N ASN A 103 19.36 -1.17 28.36
CA ASN A 103 18.06 -0.65 28.77
C ASN A 103 17.01 -1.75 29.05
N GLY A 104 17.42 -3.03 29.06
CA GLY A 104 16.55 -4.15 29.37
C GLY A 104 15.71 -4.66 28.19
N PHE A 105 16.01 -4.21 26.97
CA PHE A 105 15.33 -4.66 25.76
C PHE A 105 16.15 -5.72 25.02
N ARG A 106 15.48 -6.78 24.56
CA ARG A 106 16.06 -7.72 23.61
C ARG A 106 15.71 -7.25 22.21
N LEU A 107 16.65 -6.58 21.56
CA LEU A 107 16.54 -6.13 20.17
C LEU A 107 17.53 -6.92 19.32
N ALA A 108 17.06 -7.43 18.18
CA ALA A 108 17.90 -8.00 17.13
C ALA A 108 17.48 -7.35 15.82
N LEU A 109 18.37 -6.57 15.23
CA LEU A 109 18.16 -5.98 13.91
C LEU A 109 18.62 -7.00 12.86
N PRO A 110 17.86 -7.25 11.79
CA PRO A 110 18.25 -8.25 10.79
C PRO A 110 19.43 -7.77 9.93
N GLU A 111 20.34 -8.68 9.58
CA GLU A 111 21.42 -8.39 8.63
C GLU A 111 20.89 -8.30 7.20
N LYS A 112 21.70 -7.77 6.26
CA LYS A 112 21.32 -7.71 4.84
C LYS A 112 20.94 -9.08 4.25
N LYS A 113 21.62 -10.16 4.68
CA LYS A 113 21.29 -11.53 4.25
C LYS A 113 19.95 -12.00 4.82
N GLU A 114 19.68 -11.69 6.09
CA GLU A 114 18.40 -12.03 6.74
C GLU A 114 17.25 -11.23 6.11
N ILE A 115 17.43 -9.94 5.85
CA ILE A 115 16.44 -9.10 5.15
C ILE A 115 16.12 -9.68 3.76
N ARG A 116 17.14 -10.09 2.99
CA ARG A 116 16.92 -10.74 1.69
C ARG A 116 16.10 -12.01 1.83
N LYS A 117 16.45 -12.86 2.81
CA LYS A 117 15.70 -14.09 3.09
C LYS A 117 14.26 -13.81 3.49
N ILE A 118 14.02 -12.83 4.37
CA ILE A 118 12.67 -12.40 4.77
C ILE A 118 11.87 -11.94 3.53
N ASN A 119 12.48 -11.14 2.66
CA ASN A 119 11.82 -10.69 1.44
C ASN A 119 11.50 -11.85 0.49
N GLU A 120 12.43 -12.79 0.31
CA GLU A 120 12.21 -14.00 -0.49
C GLU A 120 11.07 -14.87 0.08
N GLU A 121 11.03 -15.02 1.41
CA GLU A 121 9.96 -15.74 2.12
C GLU A 121 8.60 -15.05 1.92
N ILE A 122 8.54 -13.72 2.03
CA ILE A 122 7.32 -12.95 1.83
C ILE A 122 6.87 -12.98 0.36
N GLU A 123 7.79 -12.81 -0.60
CA GLU A 123 7.46 -12.79 -2.03
C GLU A 123 6.89 -14.15 -2.49
N SER A 124 7.46 -15.24 -1.97
CA SER A 124 7.02 -16.62 -2.26
C SER A 124 5.82 -17.10 -1.42
N PHE A 125 5.35 -16.29 -0.46
CA PHE A 125 4.25 -16.65 0.41
C PHE A 125 2.96 -16.92 -0.41
N PRO A 126 2.23 -18.00 -0.09
CA PRO A 126 1.04 -18.39 -0.85
C PRO A 126 -0.11 -17.39 -0.66
N VAL A 127 -0.98 -17.33 -1.67
CA VAL A 127 -2.18 -16.51 -1.68
C VAL A 127 -3.38 -17.41 -1.90
N SER A 128 -4.45 -17.16 -1.16
CA SER A 128 -5.71 -17.86 -1.34
C SER A 128 -6.31 -17.53 -2.71
N PHE A 129 -7.04 -18.48 -3.27
CA PHE A 129 -7.77 -18.27 -4.51
C PHE A 129 -8.76 -17.10 -4.42
N ASP A 130 -9.41 -16.93 -3.27
CA ASP A 130 -10.39 -15.85 -3.03
C ASP A 130 -9.76 -14.46 -3.00
N LEU A 131 -8.52 -14.34 -2.54
CA LEU A 131 -7.75 -13.10 -2.61
C LEU A 131 -7.56 -12.70 -4.07
N GLU A 132 -7.14 -13.63 -4.94
CA GLU A 132 -6.95 -13.36 -6.36
C GLU A 132 -8.27 -12.96 -7.04
N LEU A 133 -9.37 -13.68 -6.74
CA LEU A 133 -10.69 -13.34 -7.27
C LEU A 133 -11.11 -11.91 -6.91
N LEU A 134 -10.94 -11.51 -5.65
CA LEU A 134 -11.31 -10.17 -5.20
C LEU A 134 -10.38 -9.09 -5.81
N MET A 135 -9.09 -9.38 -5.98
CA MET A 135 -8.15 -8.50 -6.67
C MET A 135 -8.57 -8.26 -8.13
N ASP A 136 -8.87 -9.32 -8.87
CA ASP A 136 -9.36 -9.23 -10.25
C ASP A 136 -10.64 -8.40 -10.34
N TYR A 137 -11.57 -8.66 -9.41
CA TYR A 137 -12.86 -7.99 -9.37
C TYR A 137 -12.70 -6.48 -9.08
N LEU A 138 -11.91 -6.12 -8.07
CA LEU A 138 -11.59 -4.74 -7.72
C LEU A 138 -10.86 -4.02 -8.86
N GLY A 139 -9.86 -4.69 -9.44
CA GLY A 139 -9.05 -4.16 -10.54
C GLY A 139 -9.91 -3.79 -11.75
N GLN A 140 -10.94 -4.57 -12.06
CA GLN A 140 -11.86 -4.25 -13.14
C GLN A 140 -12.92 -3.21 -12.73
N GLU A 141 -13.48 -3.28 -11.53
CA GLU A 141 -14.54 -2.37 -11.09
C GLU A 141 -14.05 -0.91 -10.91
N VAL A 142 -12.75 -0.70 -10.67
CA VAL A 142 -12.20 0.65 -10.52
C VAL A 142 -12.01 1.39 -11.84
N TYR A 143 -11.94 0.69 -12.98
CA TYR A 143 -11.76 1.35 -14.28
C TYR A 143 -12.98 2.18 -14.68
N CYS A 144 -12.75 3.26 -15.42
CA CYS A 144 -13.85 3.98 -16.06
C CYS A 144 -14.39 3.16 -17.24
N HIS A 145 -15.69 2.87 -17.22
CA HIS A 145 -16.33 2.07 -18.29
C HIS A 145 -16.86 2.90 -19.46
N LEU A 146 -16.73 4.24 -19.40
CA LEU A 146 -17.10 5.15 -20.49
C LEU A 146 -15.91 5.60 -21.35
N GLY A 147 -14.67 5.46 -20.86
CA GLY A 147 -13.48 5.87 -21.60
C GLY A 147 -12.21 5.82 -20.76
N MET A 148 -11.05 5.94 -21.41
CA MET A 148 -9.74 5.80 -20.75
C MET A 148 -9.42 6.95 -19.77
N HIS A 149 -9.91 8.16 -20.04
CA HIS A 149 -9.76 9.29 -19.14
C HIS A 149 -10.95 9.37 -18.20
N LYS A 150 -10.72 9.17 -16.90
CA LYS A 150 -11.77 9.33 -15.89
C LYS A 150 -11.98 10.81 -15.59
N ASP A 151 -13.23 11.21 -15.51
CA ASP A 151 -13.66 12.56 -15.17
C ASP A 151 -14.89 12.43 -14.28
N PHE A 152 -14.73 12.74 -12.99
CA PHE A 152 -15.80 12.58 -12.01
C PHE A 152 -17.01 13.46 -12.29
N SER A 153 -16.86 14.56 -13.03
CA SER A 153 -17.99 15.42 -13.40
C SER A 153 -19.01 14.69 -14.28
N LYS A 154 -18.56 13.69 -15.05
CA LYS A 154 -19.39 12.84 -15.91
C LYS A 154 -20.05 11.68 -15.18
N CYS A 155 -19.79 11.50 -13.89
CA CYS A 155 -20.43 10.44 -13.10
C CYS A 155 -21.89 10.76 -12.75
N SER A 156 -22.31 12.03 -12.84
CA SER A 156 -23.70 12.45 -12.63
C SER A 156 -24.62 11.87 -13.71
N GLY A 157 -25.52 10.95 -13.33
CA GLY A 157 -26.40 10.24 -14.27
C GLY A 157 -25.73 9.07 -15.01
N CYS A 158 -24.51 8.71 -14.64
CA CYS A 158 -23.82 7.55 -15.20
C CYS A 158 -24.41 6.24 -14.67
N HIS A 159 -24.61 5.25 -15.54
CA HIS A 159 -25.05 3.89 -15.16
C HIS A 159 -24.10 3.22 -14.15
N TYR A 160 -22.82 3.60 -14.16
CA TYR A 160 -21.79 3.04 -13.29
C TYR A 160 -21.56 3.85 -12.00
N ALA A 161 -22.42 4.83 -11.68
CA ALA A 161 -22.26 5.71 -10.52
C ALA A 161 -22.36 5.00 -9.15
N ASN A 162 -22.80 3.74 -9.12
CA ASN A 162 -22.87 2.93 -7.89
C ASN A 162 -21.63 2.06 -7.66
N TYR A 163 -20.69 2.04 -8.61
CA TYR A 163 -19.45 1.28 -8.53
C TYR A 163 -18.29 2.14 -8.04
N ILE A 164 -17.22 1.46 -7.60
CA ILE A 164 -16.04 2.13 -7.04
C ILE A 164 -15.34 3.05 -8.04
N CYS A 165 -15.54 2.86 -9.35
CA CYS A 165 -15.03 3.77 -10.38
C CYS A 165 -15.52 5.22 -10.21
N SER A 166 -16.66 5.43 -9.53
CA SER A 166 -17.21 6.76 -9.25
C SER A 166 -16.71 7.37 -7.93
N ASP A 167 -16.09 6.54 -7.08
CA ASP A 167 -15.54 6.93 -5.78
C ASP A 167 -14.05 7.23 -5.91
N LEU A 168 -13.29 6.36 -6.58
CA LEU A 168 -11.83 6.40 -6.70
C LEU A 168 -11.39 6.59 -8.15
N TYR A 169 -10.25 7.27 -8.37
CA TYR A 169 -9.79 7.59 -9.71
C TYR A 169 -9.20 6.39 -10.45
N SER A 170 -8.15 5.79 -9.91
CA SER A 170 -7.57 4.56 -10.43
C SER A 170 -6.72 3.86 -9.38
N ILE A 171 -6.42 2.60 -9.62
CA ILE A 171 -5.39 1.86 -8.90
C ILE A 171 -4.26 1.63 -9.91
N SER A 172 -3.03 2.01 -9.56
CA SER A 172 -1.88 1.81 -10.43
C SER A 172 -1.39 0.36 -10.35
N ASN A 173 -0.75 -0.16 -11.39
CA ASN A 173 -0.10 -1.47 -11.34
C ASN A 173 0.96 -1.55 -10.23
N ARG A 174 1.57 -0.42 -9.85
CA ARG A 174 2.49 -0.38 -8.72
C ARG A 174 1.73 -0.56 -7.41
N ALA A 175 0.59 0.11 -7.25
CA ALA A 175 -0.27 -0.06 -6.09
C ALA A 175 -0.72 -1.52 -5.95
N GLU A 176 -1.15 -2.19 -7.02
CA GLU A 176 -1.52 -3.62 -6.96
C GLU A 176 -0.36 -4.51 -6.50
N ARG A 177 0.86 -4.26 -7.00
CA ARG A 177 2.07 -4.97 -6.54
C ARG A 177 2.34 -4.73 -5.05
N SER A 178 2.23 -3.49 -4.57
CA SER A 178 2.39 -3.17 -3.16
C SER A 178 1.31 -3.86 -2.32
N ILE A 179 0.04 -3.80 -2.74
CA ILE A 179 -1.10 -4.42 -2.05
C ILE A 179 -0.85 -5.91 -1.88
N LEU A 180 -0.47 -6.61 -2.95
CA LEU A 180 -0.20 -8.04 -2.89
C LEU A 180 0.97 -8.36 -1.97
N LEU A 181 2.10 -7.64 -2.11
CA LEU A 181 3.29 -7.85 -1.30
C LEU A 181 3.01 -7.63 0.20
N TYR A 182 2.29 -6.56 0.55
CA TYR A 182 1.98 -6.26 1.95
C TYR A 182 0.90 -7.18 2.52
N SER A 183 -0.02 -7.72 1.69
CA SER A 183 -0.97 -8.75 2.12
C SER A 183 -0.23 -10.04 2.50
N LYS A 184 0.75 -10.44 1.68
CA LYS A 184 1.66 -11.55 1.99
C LYS A 184 2.49 -11.29 3.24
N ALA A 185 3.06 -10.09 3.35
CA ALA A 185 3.88 -9.71 4.50
C ALA A 185 3.09 -9.76 5.81
N LEU A 186 1.82 -9.30 5.79
CA LEU A 186 0.95 -9.33 6.95
C LEU A 186 0.62 -10.76 7.38
N ALA A 187 0.28 -11.65 6.43
CA ALA A 187 0.00 -13.05 6.71
C ALA A 187 1.25 -13.79 7.22
N TRP A 188 2.40 -13.58 6.58
CA TRP A 188 3.69 -14.11 7.01
C TRP A 188 4.05 -13.65 8.43
N TRP A 189 3.84 -12.37 8.73
CA TRP A 189 4.10 -11.80 10.05
C TRP A 189 3.20 -12.40 11.14
N ASN A 190 1.94 -12.69 10.82
CA ASN A 190 1.00 -13.32 11.73
C ASN A 190 1.26 -14.83 11.91
N GLY A 191 2.04 -15.45 11.03
CA GLY A 191 2.27 -16.88 11.02
C GLY A 191 1.09 -17.69 10.46
N ASP A 192 0.29 -17.07 9.58
CA ASP A 192 -0.82 -17.73 8.89
C ASP A 192 -0.30 -18.70 7.81
N GLU A 193 -1.17 -19.54 7.23
CA GLU A 193 -0.76 -20.50 6.20
C GLU A 193 -0.69 -19.87 4.80
N GLU A 194 -1.54 -18.88 4.52
CA GLU A 194 -1.61 -18.14 3.27
C GLU A 194 -2.19 -16.74 3.47
N ALA A 195 -1.93 -15.83 2.51
CA ALA A 195 -2.58 -14.54 2.49
C ALA A 195 -3.99 -14.65 1.90
N ASP A 196 -4.97 -14.14 2.64
CA ASP A 196 -6.40 -14.26 2.32
C ASP A 196 -7.10 -12.90 2.11
N VAL A 197 -8.42 -12.94 1.90
CA VAL A 197 -9.24 -11.73 1.74
C VAL A 197 -9.15 -10.79 2.94
N LEU A 198 -8.99 -11.29 4.16
CA LEU A 198 -8.86 -10.44 5.37
C LEU A 198 -7.55 -9.65 5.36
N HIS A 199 -6.46 -10.28 4.92
CA HIS A 199 -5.18 -9.60 4.75
C HIS A 199 -5.29 -8.50 3.69
N LEU A 200 -5.90 -8.81 2.55
CA LEU A 200 -6.09 -7.88 1.44
C LEU A 200 -6.87 -6.62 1.88
N ILE A 201 -8.04 -6.80 2.49
CA ILE A 201 -8.89 -5.67 2.90
C ILE A 201 -8.25 -4.83 4.01
N SER A 202 -7.37 -5.42 4.81
CA SER A 202 -6.64 -4.71 5.88
C SER A 202 -5.56 -3.81 5.31
N VAL A 203 -4.92 -4.22 4.21
CA VAL A 203 -3.82 -3.47 3.56
C VAL A 203 -4.33 -2.38 2.63
N LEU A 204 -5.42 -2.64 1.89
CA LEU A 204 -5.91 -1.77 0.82
C LEU A 204 -6.04 -0.29 1.23
N PRO A 205 -6.63 0.08 2.40
CA PRO A 205 -6.71 1.49 2.81
C PRO A 205 -5.36 2.17 2.87
N PHE A 206 -4.37 1.56 3.56
CA PHE A 206 -3.01 2.08 3.73
C PHE A 206 -2.23 2.19 2.43
N ALA A 207 -2.54 1.35 1.45
CA ALA A 207 -1.88 1.35 0.15
C ALA A 207 -2.50 2.36 -0.84
N LEU A 208 -3.76 2.78 -0.64
CA LEU A 208 -4.51 3.50 -1.67
C LEU A 208 -4.86 4.94 -1.32
N TRP A 209 -5.13 5.28 -0.05
CA TRP A 209 -5.68 6.60 0.32
C TRP A 209 -4.81 7.78 -0.14
N HIS A 210 -3.49 7.61 -0.15
CA HIS A 210 -2.53 8.61 -0.61
C HIS A 210 -2.20 8.50 -2.10
N ARG A 211 -2.55 7.39 -2.76
CA ARG A 211 -2.18 7.11 -4.17
C ARG A 211 -3.30 7.41 -5.17
N THR A 212 -4.54 7.43 -4.74
CA THR A 212 -5.70 7.61 -5.61
C THR A 212 -6.48 8.85 -5.25
N GLU A 213 -6.95 9.58 -6.26
CA GLU A 213 -7.85 10.71 -6.04
C GLU A 213 -9.25 10.20 -5.71
N ILE A 214 -9.90 10.88 -4.78
CA ILE A 214 -11.24 10.55 -4.28
C ILE A 214 -12.21 11.62 -4.77
N SER A 215 -13.34 11.18 -5.31
CA SER A 215 -14.33 12.10 -5.87
C SER A 215 -14.92 13.03 -4.81
N ASP A 216 -15.28 14.25 -5.21
CA ASP A 216 -15.92 15.23 -4.31
C ASP A 216 -17.23 14.71 -3.71
N ARG A 217 -17.97 13.91 -4.50
CA ARG A 217 -19.16 13.20 -4.03
C ARG A 217 -18.81 12.29 -2.87
N LYS A 218 -17.77 11.46 -3.03
CA LYS A 218 -17.37 10.50 -2.00
C LYS A 218 -16.80 11.17 -0.76
N ARG A 219 -15.99 12.23 -0.94
CA ARG A 219 -15.50 13.07 0.18
C ARG A 219 -16.65 13.70 0.96
N SER A 220 -17.67 14.21 0.27
CA SER A 220 -18.84 14.80 0.91
C SER A 220 -19.69 13.76 1.65
N GLU A 221 -19.86 12.56 1.09
CA GLU A 221 -20.59 11.45 1.72
C GLU A 221 -20.01 11.05 3.07
N VAL A 222 -18.67 11.08 3.19
CA VAL A 222 -18.02 10.63 4.42
C VAL A 222 -17.79 11.75 5.43
N ARG A 223 -17.77 13.02 5.02
CA ARG A 223 -17.32 14.15 5.84
C ARG A 223 -17.91 14.21 7.25
N ASP A 224 -19.23 14.01 7.36
CA ASP A 224 -19.95 14.18 8.62
C ASP A 224 -20.04 12.88 9.45
N ILE A 225 -19.31 11.84 9.06
CA ILE A 225 -19.23 10.57 9.80
C ILE A 225 -18.18 10.70 10.90
N GLU A 226 -18.54 10.35 12.13
CA GLU A 226 -17.57 10.27 13.24
C GLU A 226 -16.53 9.19 12.95
N LYS A 227 -15.25 9.58 12.98
CA LYS A 227 -14.10 8.74 12.62
C LYS A 227 -12.83 9.23 13.31
N ASP A 228 -11.83 8.35 13.41
CA ASP A 228 -10.52 8.62 14.01
C ASP A 228 -9.37 8.74 12.99
N VAL A 229 -9.70 8.70 11.70
CA VAL A 229 -8.82 8.75 10.52
C VAL A 229 -9.21 9.89 9.58
N SER A 230 -8.42 10.19 8.55
CA SER A 230 -8.81 11.18 7.54
C SER A 230 -10.05 10.78 6.73
N ASP A 231 -10.65 11.79 6.08
CA ASP A 231 -11.73 11.59 5.13
C ASP A 231 -11.29 10.69 3.98
N GLU A 232 -10.06 10.88 3.49
CA GLU A 232 -9.49 10.11 2.40
C GLU A 232 -9.32 8.63 2.75
N PHE A 233 -8.71 8.34 3.91
CA PHE A 233 -8.54 6.98 4.40
C PHE A 233 -9.88 6.28 4.57
N PHE A 234 -10.82 6.95 5.24
CA PHE A 234 -12.15 6.39 5.49
C PHE A 234 -12.94 6.19 4.19
N ALA A 235 -12.85 7.12 3.24
CA ALA A 235 -13.52 7.00 1.94
C ALA A 235 -13.03 5.79 1.16
N VAL A 236 -11.72 5.52 1.14
CA VAL A 236 -11.17 4.31 0.55
C VAL A 236 -11.68 3.07 1.28
N GLN A 237 -11.60 3.03 2.60
CA GLN A 237 -12.07 1.91 3.41
C GLN A 237 -13.56 1.57 3.17
N ASP A 238 -14.42 2.58 3.15
CA ASP A 238 -15.85 2.38 2.87
C ASP A 238 -16.09 1.91 1.43
N SER A 239 -15.36 2.46 0.46
CA SER A 239 -15.48 2.05 -0.95
C SER A 239 -15.08 0.58 -1.14
N ILE A 240 -13.96 0.14 -0.53
CA ILE A 240 -13.51 -1.26 -0.54
C ILE A 240 -14.54 -2.17 0.11
N ARG A 241 -15.13 -1.75 1.23
CA ARG A 241 -16.18 -2.52 1.91
C ARG A 241 -17.39 -2.76 1.00
N LYS A 242 -17.80 -1.74 0.22
CA LYS A 242 -18.89 -1.87 -0.77
C LYS A 242 -18.53 -2.82 -1.90
N VAL A 243 -17.30 -2.77 -2.41
CA VAL A 243 -16.80 -3.71 -3.43
C VAL A 243 -16.77 -5.13 -2.89
N LYS A 244 -16.21 -5.36 -1.70
CA LYS A 244 -16.17 -6.67 -1.06
C LYS A 244 -17.56 -7.27 -0.94
N LYS A 245 -18.54 -6.50 -0.46
CA LYS A 245 -19.92 -6.96 -0.32
C LYS A 245 -20.51 -7.38 -1.68
N ARG A 246 -20.33 -6.56 -2.72
CA ARG A 246 -20.76 -6.93 -4.09
C ARG A 246 -20.03 -8.16 -4.62
N TRP A 247 -18.74 -8.29 -4.35
CA TRP A 247 -17.96 -9.45 -4.76
C TRP A 247 -18.45 -10.71 -4.08
N GLU A 248 -18.79 -10.68 -2.79
CA GLU A 248 -19.37 -11.84 -2.08
C GLU A 248 -20.66 -12.34 -2.75
N GLU A 249 -21.51 -11.43 -3.21
CA GLU A 249 -22.73 -11.74 -3.96
C GLU A 249 -22.44 -12.33 -5.36
N HIS A 250 -21.32 -11.97 -5.98
CA HIS A 250 -20.93 -12.39 -7.32
C HIS A 250 -19.86 -13.50 -7.36
N ARG A 251 -19.31 -13.92 -6.23
CA ARG A 251 -18.14 -14.81 -6.16
C ARG A 251 -18.37 -16.13 -6.90
N SER A 252 -19.51 -16.77 -6.69
CA SER A 252 -19.86 -18.01 -7.39
C SER A 252 -19.95 -17.82 -8.90
N LEU A 253 -20.53 -16.71 -9.35
CA LEU A 253 -20.65 -16.35 -10.77
C LEU A 253 -19.28 -16.04 -11.39
N GLN A 254 -18.36 -15.41 -10.65
CA GLN A 254 -16.98 -15.20 -11.11
C GLN A 254 -16.25 -16.52 -11.34
N ILE A 255 -16.37 -17.46 -10.39
CA ILE A 255 -15.79 -18.80 -10.51
C ILE A 255 -16.39 -19.54 -11.72
N GLU A 256 -17.70 -19.46 -11.88
CA GLU A 256 -18.41 -20.05 -13.02
C GLU A 256 -17.94 -19.45 -14.35
N ALA A 257 -17.89 -18.13 -14.46
CA ALA A 257 -17.41 -17.42 -15.64
C ALA A 257 -15.97 -17.84 -16.01
N TYR A 258 -15.06 -17.94 -15.03
CA TYR A 258 -13.69 -18.42 -15.28
C TYR A 258 -13.66 -19.87 -15.78
N ASN A 259 -14.51 -20.74 -15.25
CA ASN A 259 -14.60 -22.12 -15.72
C ASN A 259 -15.17 -22.22 -17.14
N LEU A 260 -16.16 -21.40 -17.49
CA LEU A 260 -16.72 -21.33 -18.84
C LEU A 260 -15.70 -20.80 -19.86
N LEU A 261 -14.94 -19.77 -19.51
CA LEU A 261 -13.84 -19.27 -20.34
C LEU A 261 -12.79 -20.36 -20.61
N LYS A 262 -12.40 -21.13 -19.59
CA LYS A 262 -11.48 -22.27 -19.74
C LYS A 262 -12.00 -23.35 -20.70
N LYS A 263 -13.32 -23.48 -20.84
CA LYS A 263 -13.98 -24.41 -21.76
C LYS A 263 -14.25 -23.82 -23.15
N GLY A 264 -14.02 -22.52 -23.35
CA GLY A 264 -14.33 -21.81 -24.60
C GLY A 264 -15.83 -21.49 -24.77
N GLU A 265 -16.61 -21.46 -23.69
CA GLU A 265 -18.06 -21.23 -23.71
C GLU A 265 -18.42 -19.74 -23.58
N GLU A 266 -17.92 -18.90 -24.50
CA GLU A 266 -18.05 -17.43 -24.43
C GLU A 266 -19.50 -16.93 -24.38
N LYS A 267 -20.44 -17.61 -25.04
CA LYS A 267 -21.87 -17.26 -25.03
C LYS A 267 -22.49 -17.34 -23.63
N GLU A 268 -22.06 -18.30 -22.82
CA GLU A 268 -22.57 -18.43 -21.45
C GLU A 268 -21.97 -17.35 -20.54
N VAL A 269 -20.73 -16.93 -20.80
CA VAL A 269 -20.13 -15.76 -20.13
C VAL A 269 -20.87 -14.48 -20.51
N GLU A 270 -21.30 -14.34 -21.77
CA GLU A 270 -22.16 -13.23 -22.24
C GLU A 270 -23.52 -13.22 -21.54
N ASN A 271 -24.11 -14.39 -21.27
CA ASN A 271 -25.33 -14.52 -20.48
C ASN A 271 -25.11 -14.01 -19.04
N ILE A 272 -24.02 -14.42 -18.38
CA ILE A 272 -23.66 -13.93 -17.02
C ILE A 272 -23.45 -12.42 -17.02
N ALA A 273 -22.71 -11.89 -18.00
CA ALA A 273 -22.45 -10.46 -18.12
C ALA A 273 -23.72 -9.64 -18.34
N SER A 274 -24.65 -10.17 -19.14
CA SER A 274 -25.95 -9.55 -19.41
C SER A 274 -26.87 -9.58 -18.19
N LEU A 275 -26.90 -10.70 -17.47
CA LEU A 275 -27.75 -10.89 -16.29
C LEU A 275 -27.30 -10.04 -15.10
N THR A 276 -25.99 -9.96 -14.88
CA THR A 276 -25.43 -9.17 -13.77
C THR A 276 -25.35 -7.68 -14.10
N GLY A 277 -25.13 -7.34 -15.38
CA GLY A 277 -24.81 -5.98 -15.83
C GLY A 277 -23.48 -5.45 -15.30
N HIS A 278 -22.74 -6.24 -14.51
CA HIS A 278 -21.57 -5.78 -13.76
C HIS A 278 -20.37 -5.56 -14.69
N PRO A 279 -19.56 -4.52 -14.46
CA PRO A 279 -18.42 -4.24 -15.34
C PRO A 279 -17.37 -5.33 -15.40
N PHE A 280 -17.09 -6.00 -14.28
CA PHE A 280 -16.16 -7.13 -14.24
C PHE A 280 -16.53 -8.20 -15.28
N PHE A 281 -17.76 -8.72 -15.27
CA PHE A 281 -18.17 -9.76 -16.23
C PHE A 281 -18.14 -9.26 -17.68
N LYS A 282 -18.48 -7.99 -17.91
CA LYS A 282 -18.35 -7.37 -19.24
C LYS A 282 -16.89 -7.29 -19.71
N SER A 283 -15.94 -7.12 -18.80
CA SER A 283 -14.51 -7.06 -19.15
C SER A 283 -13.94 -8.41 -19.57
N LEU A 284 -14.51 -9.52 -19.09
CA LEU A 284 -14.09 -10.88 -19.46
C LEU A 284 -14.28 -11.18 -20.95
N LEU A 285 -15.18 -10.46 -21.61
CA LEU A 285 -15.50 -10.58 -23.04
C LEU A 285 -14.71 -9.61 -23.91
N ARG A 286 -13.91 -8.73 -23.30
CA ARG A 286 -13.05 -7.77 -24.01
C ARG A 286 -11.67 -8.41 -24.17
N GLY A 287 -11.59 -9.37 -25.09
CA GLY A 287 -10.36 -10.09 -25.47
C GLY A 287 -10.21 -10.11 -26.98
#